data_AF-A0A7S1XLW7-F1
#
_entry.id   AF-A0A7S1XLW7-F1
#
_cell.length_a   1.000
_cell.length_b   1.000
_cell.length_c   1.000
_cell.angle_alpha   90.00
_cell.angle_beta   90.00
_cell.angle_gamma   90.00
#
_symmetry.space_group_name_H-M   'P 1'
#
loop_
_entity.id
_entity.type
_entity.pdbx_description
1 polymer ?
#
loop_
_entity_poly.entity_id
_entity_poly.type
_entity_poly.pdbx_seq_one_letter_code
_entity_poly.pdbx_strand_id
1 'polypeptide(L)'
;RVKEMVDAVETWEARAAALLAGSPGTRQIQALLAEGRALPVVLQATMDRLEEKMRLAQAWVEKVRRAVPARKHTSRSADTAAAGDGTVMDLADARGLLAEADAVGVSAKETGGLTSLVESAEGWVARVRELIAYGAEADLDLLTDLLSEGDAMPVRIDEVAVLRHEVALRNWAVRCGEVLDAGPDKKPELSRLSALLKELSALRQRAPKGSGSG
;
A
#
# COMPACT_ATOMS: atom_id res chain seq x y z
N ARG A 1 42.11 32.96 13.69
CA ARG A 1 42.44 31.79 12.84
C ARG A 1 42.14 30.44 13.50
N VAL A 2 42.89 29.98 14.51
CA VAL A 2 42.59 28.65 15.14
C VAL A 2 41.23 28.64 15.84
N LYS A 3 40.92 29.69 16.61
CA LYS A 3 39.61 29.84 17.27
C LYS A 3 38.44 29.80 16.27
N GLU A 4 38.52 30.61 15.21
CA GLU A 4 37.49 30.63 14.14
C GLU A 4 37.30 29.25 13.48
N MET A 5 38.38 28.49 13.33
CA MET A 5 38.33 27.13 12.78
C MET A 5 37.64 26.16 13.73
N VAL A 6 37.93 26.25 15.04
CA VAL A 6 37.25 25.46 16.08
C VAL A 6 35.77 25.81 16.12
N ASP A 7 35.43 27.10 16.17
CA ASP A 7 34.03 27.57 16.21
C ASP A 7 33.24 27.08 14.98
N ALA A 8 33.86 27.09 13.79
CA ALA A 8 33.25 26.58 12.56
C ALA A 8 33.02 25.06 12.60
N VAL A 9 33.99 24.30 13.11
CA VAL A 9 33.88 22.84 13.27
C VAL A 9 32.78 22.49 14.28
N GLU A 10 32.76 23.12 15.46
CA GLU A 10 31.76 22.87 16.50
C GLU A 10 30.35 23.19 15.99
N THR A 11 30.20 24.28 15.25
CA THR A 11 28.92 24.65 14.63
C THR A 11 28.47 23.60 13.61
N TRP A 12 29.40 23.10 12.79
CA TRP A 12 29.09 22.04 11.82
C TRP A 12 28.75 20.72 12.52
N GLU A 13 29.50 20.31 13.56
CA GLU A 13 29.24 19.08 14.31
C GLU A 13 27.90 19.13 15.03
N ALA A 14 27.52 20.26 15.62
CA ALA A 14 26.20 20.44 16.23
C ALA A 14 25.08 20.26 15.20
N ARG A 15 25.24 20.81 13.99
CA ARG A 15 24.29 20.63 12.88
C ARG A 15 24.24 19.17 12.41
N ALA A 16 25.38 18.50 12.30
CA ALA A 16 25.46 17.09 11.93
C ALA A 16 24.79 16.20 12.98
N ALA A 17 25.02 16.45 14.28
CA ALA A 17 24.39 15.73 15.36
C ALA A 17 22.87 15.89 15.36
N ALA A 18 22.37 17.12 15.20
CA ALA A 18 20.93 17.39 15.09
C ALA A 18 20.31 16.68 13.88
N LEU A 19 21.01 16.68 12.74
CA LEU A 19 20.56 15.99 11.52
C LEU A 19 20.56 14.46 11.67
N LEU A 20 21.59 13.90 12.31
CA LEU A 20 21.68 12.46 12.58
C LEU A 20 20.60 11.98 13.56
N ALA A 21 20.16 12.83 14.49
CA ALA A 21 19.09 12.51 15.44
C ALA A 21 17.68 12.55 14.83
N GLY A 22 17.49 13.25 13.71
CA GLY A 22 16.20 13.37 13.03
C GLY A 22 16.02 12.43 11.84
N SER A 23 15.01 12.72 11.01
CA SER A 23 14.75 12.05 9.73
C SER A 23 15.07 12.97 8.54
N PRO A 24 16.34 13.24 8.24
CA PRO A 24 16.70 14.15 7.16
C PRO A 24 16.43 13.55 5.79
N GLY A 25 16.26 14.45 4.81
CA GLY A 25 16.32 14.08 3.41
C GLY A 25 17.75 13.85 2.94
N THR A 26 17.91 12.98 1.95
CA THR A 26 19.22 12.64 1.35
C THR A 26 19.99 13.88 0.90
N ARG A 27 19.31 14.89 0.33
CA ARG A 27 19.95 16.16 -0.06
C ARG A 27 20.56 16.91 1.13
N GLN A 28 19.94 16.87 2.30
CA GLN A 28 20.46 17.54 3.50
C GLN A 28 21.70 16.81 4.03
N ILE A 29 21.69 15.47 4.02
CA ILE A 29 22.87 14.65 4.36
C ILE A 29 24.02 14.97 3.39
N GLN A 30 23.75 15.02 2.08
CA GLN A 30 24.75 15.32 1.06
C GLN A 30 25.37 16.71 1.23
N ALA A 31 24.55 17.72 1.55
CA ALA A 31 25.03 19.07 1.80
C ALA A 31 26.00 19.10 3.00
N LEU A 32 25.66 18.47 4.13
CA LEU A 32 26.56 18.41 5.29
C LEU A 32 27.84 17.64 5.02
N LEU A 33 27.79 16.55 4.25
CA LEU A 33 28.99 15.83 3.81
C LEU A 33 29.91 16.70 2.96
N ALA A 34 29.35 17.50 2.05
CA ALA A 34 30.14 18.43 1.23
C ALA A 34 30.76 19.55 2.08
N GLU A 35 29.99 20.12 3.01
CA GLU A 35 30.49 21.11 3.98
C GLU A 35 31.63 20.54 4.84
N GLY A 36 31.47 19.32 5.36
CA GLY A 36 32.47 18.66 6.21
C GLY A 36 33.79 18.41 5.48
N ARG A 37 33.75 18.02 4.19
CA ARG A 37 34.95 17.84 3.36
C ARG A 37 35.69 19.13 3.05
N ALA A 38 35.00 20.27 3.09
CA ALA A 38 35.60 21.58 2.85
C ALA A 38 36.31 22.15 4.08
N LEU A 39 36.05 21.59 5.28
CA LEU A 39 36.71 22.01 6.50
C LEU A 39 38.17 21.54 6.52
N PRO A 40 39.12 22.39 6.94
CA PRO A 40 40.55 22.05 6.97
C PRO A 40 40.92 21.21 8.21
N VAL A 41 40.03 20.33 8.67
CA VAL A 41 40.16 19.51 9.88
C VAL A 41 39.64 18.10 9.60
N VAL A 42 40.28 17.08 10.21
CA VAL A 42 39.85 15.69 10.09
C VAL A 42 38.66 15.44 11.01
N LEU A 43 37.49 15.14 10.43
CA LEU A 43 36.23 14.92 11.14
C LEU A 43 35.68 13.50 10.90
N GLN A 44 36.59 12.52 10.81
CA GLN A 44 36.29 11.18 10.28
C GLN A 44 35.10 10.50 10.96
N ALA A 45 35.03 10.52 12.30
CA ALA A 45 33.95 9.86 13.03
C ALA A 45 32.55 10.41 12.69
N THR A 46 32.42 11.73 12.57
CA THR A 46 31.14 12.38 12.22
C THR A 46 30.83 12.19 10.73
N MET A 47 31.84 12.21 9.88
CA MET A 47 31.72 11.92 8.44
C MET A 47 31.25 10.49 8.17
N ASP A 48 31.86 9.49 8.82
CA ASP A 48 31.49 8.07 8.68
C ASP A 48 30.02 7.83 9.06
N ARG A 49 29.54 8.48 10.12
CA ARG A 49 28.13 8.39 10.55
C ARG A 49 27.18 8.99 9.52
N LEU A 50 27.53 10.12 8.92
CA LEU A 50 26.73 10.75 7.86
C LEU A 50 26.73 9.89 6.58
N GLU A 51 27.87 9.30 6.21
CA GLU A 51 27.99 8.41 5.05
C GLU A 51 27.19 7.13 5.24
N GLU A 52 27.24 6.51 6.42
CA GLU A 52 26.43 5.33 6.73
C GLU A 52 24.93 5.66 6.68
N LYS A 53 24.51 6.80 7.25
CA LYS A 53 23.11 7.23 7.16
C LYS A 53 22.66 7.45 5.72
N MET A 54 23.52 8.07 4.89
CA MET A 54 23.26 8.21 3.45
C MET A 54 23.12 6.85 2.77
N ARG A 55 24.02 5.91 3.05
CA ARG A 55 24.02 4.57 2.45
C ARG A 55 22.73 3.82 2.78
N LEU A 56 22.30 3.84 4.04
CA LEU A 56 21.05 3.23 4.48
C LEU A 56 19.84 3.88 3.82
N ALA A 57 19.82 5.22 3.74
CA ALA A 57 18.76 5.96 3.04
C ALA A 57 18.64 5.55 1.57
N GLN A 58 19.77 5.46 0.87
CA GLN A 58 19.82 5.10 -0.54
C GLN A 58 19.39 3.65 -0.78
N ALA A 59 19.85 2.73 0.08
CA ALA A 59 19.45 1.33 0.01
C ALA A 59 17.95 1.15 0.22
N TRP A 60 17.37 1.88 1.17
CA TRP A 60 15.93 1.89 1.40
C TRP A 60 15.16 2.46 0.21
N VAL A 61 15.59 3.59 -0.37
CA VAL A 61 14.93 4.19 -1.56
C VAL A 61 14.93 3.21 -2.72
N GLU A 62 16.04 2.54 -2.99
CA GLU A 62 16.13 1.55 -4.07
C GLU A 62 15.25 0.33 -3.80
N LYS A 63 15.16 -0.11 -2.52
CA LYS A 63 14.23 -1.18 -2.12
C LYS A 63 12.78 -0.79 -2.40
N VAL A 64 12.36 0.42 -2.01
CA VAL A 64 10.99 0.92 -2.27
C VAL A 64 10.71 1.03 -3.76
N ARG A 65 11.64 1.56 -4.55
CA ARG A 65 11.47 1.67 -6.02
C ARG A 65 11.33 0.33 -6.71
N ARG A 66 11.94 -0.71 -6.15
CA ARG A 66 11.82 -2.08 -6.67
C ARG A 66 10.50 -2.73 -6.27
N ALA A 67 10.01 -2.42 -5.07
CA ALA A 67 8.78 -2.98 -4.52
C ALA A 67 7.51 -2.29 -5.04
N VAL A 68 7.56 -0.96 -5.25
CA VAL A 68 6.41 -0.18 -5.73
C VAL A 68 6.50 -0.13 -7.26
N PRO A 69 5.60 -0.81 -8.00
CA PRO A 69 5.57 -0.69 -9.45
C PRO A 69 5.37 0.78 -9.79
N ALA A 70 6.22 1.33 -10.65
CA ALA A 70 6.00 2.67 -11.19
C ALA A 70 4.58 2.70 -11.75
N ARG A 71 3.74 3.64 -11.27
CA ARG A 71 2.36 3.84 -11.73
C ARG A 71 2.35 3.95 -13.26
N LYS A 72 2.24 2.82 -13.96
CA LYS A 72 1.90 2.81 -15.37
C LYS A 72 0.43 3.18 -15.38
N HIS A 73 0.19 4.46 -15.64
CA HIS A 73 -1.12 4.98 -16.00
C HIS A 73 -1.70 4.03 -17.06
N THR A 74 -2.67 3.21 -16.67
CA THR A 74 -3.25 2.19 -17.56
C THR A 74 -4.09 2.90 -18.61
N SER A 75 -3.46 3.33 -19.70
CA SER A 75 -4.12 3.34 -20.99
C SER A 75 -4.29 1.88 -21.41
N ARG A 76 -5.55 1.46 -21.56
CA ARG A 76 -6.03 0.33 -22.37
C ARG A 76 -4.93 -0.40 -23.15
N SER A 77 -4.45 -1.52 -22.60
CA SER A 77 -3.92 -2.63 -23.38
C SER A 77 -4.02 -3.89 -22.53
N ALA A 78 -5.20 -4.49 -22.58
CA ALA A 78 -5.29 -5.94 -22.53
C ALA A 78 -4.53 -6.46 -23.77
N ASP A 79 -3.85 -7.59 -23.61
CA ASP A 79 -2.99 -8.26 -24.61
C ASP A 79 -1.59 -7.65 -24.79
N THR A 80 -0.69 -8.06 -23.89
CA THR A 80 0.76 -8.31 -24.04
C THR A 80 1.56 -7.86 -22.81
N ALA A 81 1.33 -8.54 -21.67
CA ALA A 81 2.25 -8.51 -20.54
C ALA A 81 2.31 -9.87 -19.86
N ALA A 82 2.74 -10.89 -20.61
CA ALA A 82 3.35 -12.08 -20.03
C ALA A 82 4.87 -11.83 -19.97
N ALA A 83 5.49 -12.18 -18.84
CA ALA A 83 6.93 -12.11 -18.55
C ALA A 83 7.49 -10.81 -17.92
N GLY A 84 6.76 -10.24 -16.96
CA GLY A 84 7.40 -9.63 -15.80
C GLY A 84 6.71 -10.20 -14.56
N ASP A 85 7.45 -10.85 -13.67
CA ASP A 85 6.98 -11.22 -12.32
C ASP A 85 6.78 -9.93 -11.52
N GLY A 86 5.77 -9.14 -11.92
CA GLY A 86 5.33 -7.93 -11.27
C GLY A 86 4.43 -8.32 -10.12
N THR A 87 5.02 -8.95 -9.10
CA THR A 87 4.32 -9.22 -7.85
C THR A 87 3.89 -7.88 -7.28
N VAL A 88 2.57 -7.60 -7.35
CA VAL A 88 1.96 -6.42 -6.73
C VAL A 88 2.23 -6.51 -5.23
N MET A 89 2.93 -5.52 -4.68
CA MET A 89 3.25 -5.44 -3.26
C MET A 89 1.96 -5.51 -2.43
N ASP A 90 1.97 -6.28 -1.34
CA ASP A 90 0.82 -6.32 -0.44
C ASP A 90 0.87 -5.20 0.61
N LEU A 91 -0.27 -4.95 1.25
CA LEU A 91 -0.39 -3.91 2.26
C LEU A 91 0.53 -4.16 3.48
N ALA A 92 0.83 -5.42 3.81
CA ALA A 92 1.71 -5.76 4.93
C ALA A 92 3.17 -5.41 4.62
N ASP A 93 3.64 -5.73 3.40
CA ASP A 93 4.95 -5.35 2.89
C ASP A 93 5.09 -3.82 2.82
N ALA A 94 4.04 -3.12 2.37
CA ALA A 94 4.02 -1.66 2.33
C ALA A 94 4.21 -1.04 3.73
N ARG A 95 3.53 -1.58 4.74
CA ARG A 95 3.73 -1.18 6.15
C ARG A 95 5.13 -1.50 6.66
N GLY A 96 5.66 -2.67 6.30
CA GLY A 96 7.03 -3.07 6.64
C GLY A 96 8.06 -2.08 6.11
N LEU A 97 7.89 -1.63 4.87
CA LEU A 97 8.76 -0.61 4.27
C LEU A 97 8.68 0.76 4.96
N LEU A 98 7.51 1.16 5.45
CA LEU A 98 7.37 2.37 6.27
C LEU A 98 8.08 2.23 7.62
N ALA A 99 7.90 1.10 8.30
CA ALA A 99 8.59 0.82 9.56
C ALA A 99 10.12 0.82 9.39
N GLU A 100 10.62 0.31 8.26
CA GLU A 100 12.03 0.41 7.90
C GLU A 100 12.47 1.86 7.66
N ALA A 101 11.63 2.70 7.03
CA ALA A 101 11.92 4.11 6.79
C ALA A 101 12.12 4.86 8.11
N ASP A 102 11.24 4.59 9.08
CA ASP A 102 11.30 5.16 10.43
C ASP A 102 12.54 4.67 11.18
N ALA A 103 12.88 3.38 11.06
CA ALA A 103 14.07 2.80 11.69
C ALA A 103 15.38 3.36 11.13
N VAL A 104 15.45 3.60 9.82
CA VAL A 104 16.61 4.25 9.17
C VAL A 104 16.64 5.76 9.49
N GLY A 105 15.49 6.34 9.83
CA GLY A 105 15.35 7.77 10.13
C GLY A 105 15.60 8.60 8.88
N VAL A 106 14.83 8.37 7.82
CA VAL A 106 14.98 9.06 6.53
C VAL A 106 13.65 9.65 6.09
N SER A 107 13.68 10.91 5.68
CA SER A 107 12.55 11.57 5.02
C SER A 107 12.84 11.67 3.53
N ALA A 108 12.28 10.75 2.76
CA ALA A 108 12.38 10.72 1.30
C ALA A 108 11.00 10.98 0.67
N LYS A 109 11.00 11.40 -0.60
CA LYS A 109 9.75 11.58 -1.36
C LYS A 109 8.97 10.26 -1.43
N GLU A 110 9.71 9.17 -1.56
CA GLU A 110 9.22 7.80 -1.56
C GLU A 110 8.49 7.47 -0.25
N THR A 111 8.92 8.01 0.90
CA THR A 111 8.25 7.82 2.20
C THR A 111 6.84 8.40 2.16
N GLY A 112 6.70 9.66 1.73
CA GLY A 112 5.39 10.32 1.63
C GLY A 112 4.44 9.60 0.67
N GLY A 113 4.94 9.14 -0.49
CA GLY A 113 4.14 8.37 -1.44
C GLY A 113 3.64 7.04 -0.87
N LEU A 114 4.50 6.35 -0.10
CA LEU A 114 4.16 5.09 0.55
C LEU A 114 3.21 5.29 1.74
N THR A 115 3.40 6.35 2.53
CA THR A 115 2.48 6.72 3.64
C THR A 115 1.07 6.96 3.10
N SER A 116 0.91 7.81 2.09
CA SER A 116 -0.42 8.07 1.51
C SER A 116 -1.06 6.83 0.89
N LEU A 117 -0.25 5.90 0.37
CA LEU A 117 -0.73 4.63 -0.15
C LEU A 117 -1.28 3.73 0.96
N VAL A 118 -0.52 3.58 2.05
CA VAL A 118 -0.94 2.78 3.22
C VAL A 118 -2.17 3.39 3.88
N GLU A 119 -2.19 4.70 4.12
CA GLU A 119 -3.35 5.39 4.70
C GLU A 119 -4.62 5.21 3.86
N SER A 120 -4.51 5.36 2.54
CA SER A 120 -5.65 5.16 1.63
C SER A 120 -6.17 3.72 1.66
N ALA A 121 -5.26 2.74 1.63
CA ALA A 121 -5.60 1.32 1.71
C ALA A 121 -6.24 0.96 3.05
N GLU A 122 -5.71 1.46 4.17
CA GLU A 122 -6.26 1.24 5.50
C GLU A 122 -7.63 1.89 5.68
N GLY A 123 -7.80 3.12 5.20
CA GLY A 123 -9.10 3.79 5.21
C GLY A 123 -10.15 3.05 4.38
N TRP A 124 -9.75 2.46 3.25
CA TRP A 124 -10.63 1.59 2.49
C TRP A 124 -10.96 0.28 3.22
N VAL A 125 -9.97 -0.41 3.80
CA VAL A 125 -10.20 -1.63 4.60
C VAL A 125 -11.16 -1.36 5.75
N ALA A 126 -11.01 -0.23 6.44
CA ALA A 126 -11.91 0.17 7.51
C ALA A 126 -13.35 0.33 7.01
N ARG A 127 -13.56 1.06 5.90
CA ARG A 127 -14.89 1.21 5.26
C ARG A 127 -15.50 -0.12 4.87
N VAL A 128 -14.72 -1.03 4.28
CA VAL A 128 -15.21 -2.36 3.88
C VAL A 128 -15.62 -3.19 5.09
N ARG A 129 -14.80 -3.21 6.15
CA ARG A 129 -15.10 -3.94 7.38
C ARG A 129 -16.36 -3.41 8.06
N GLU A 130 -16.48 -2.09 8.15
CA GLU A 130 -17.66 -1.44 8.71
C GLU A 130 -18.91 -1.80 7.88
N LEU A 131 -18.84 -1.70 6.56
CA LEU A 131 -19.98 -1.99 5.68
C LEU A 131 -20.40 -3.47 5.71
N ILE A 132 -19.44 -4.39 5.76
CA ILE A 132 -19.73 -5.82 5.93
C ILE A 132 -20.33 -6.11 7.31
N ALA A 133 -19.89 -5.41 8.36
CA ALA A 133 -20.43 -5.56 9.71
C ALA A 133 -21.89 -5.10 9.83
N TYR A 134 -22.30 -4.06 9.06
CA TYR A 134 -23.71 -3.68 8.94
C TYR A 134 -24.58 -4.73 8.22
N GLY A 135 -23.97 -5.72 7.56
CA GLY A 135 -24.66 -6.90 7.05
C GLY A 135 -25.59 -6.59 5.87
N ALA A 136 -26.78 -7.21 5.88
CA ALA A 136 -27.69 -7.27 4.73
C ALA A 136 -28.29 -5.92 4.29
N GLU A 137 -28.15 -4.85 5.08
CA GLU A 137 -28.69 -3.53 4.76
C GLU A 137 -27.77 -2.67 3.89
N ALA A 138 -26.50 -3.08 3.70
CA ALA A 138 -25.60 -2.35 2.82
C ALA A 138 -26.08 -2.38 1.36
N ASP A 139 -26.15 -1.21 0.73
CA ASP A 139 -26.52 -1.07 -0.66
C ASP A 139 -25.52 -1.80 -1.59
N LEU A 140 -26.05 -2.53 -2.57
CA LEU A 140 -25.26 -3.29 -3.54
C LEU A 140 -24.46 -2.38 -4.46
N ASP A 141 -25.01 -1.21 -4.80
CA ASP A 141 -24.30 -0.22 -5.62
C ASP A 141 -23.08 0.31 -4.87
N LEU A 142 -23.26 0.68 -3.58
CA LEU A 142 -22.17 1.10 -2.71
C LEU A 142 -21.06 0.03 -2.55
N LEU A 143 -21.43 -1.25 -2.40
CA LEU A 143 -20.47 -2.35 -2.32
C LEU A 143 -19.68 -2.52 -3.62
N THR A 144 -20.34 -2.28 -4.77
CA THR A 144 -19.71 -2.36 -6.10
C THR A 144 -18.77 -1.20 -6.36
N ASP A 145 -19.13 0.00 -5.90
CA ASP A 145 -18.27 1.18 -5.94
C ASP A 145 -17.01 0.97 -5.08
N LEU A 146 -17.17 0.49 -3.84
CA LEU A 146 -16.04 0.15 -2.97
C LEU A 146 -15.16 -0.95 -3.57
N LEU A 147 -15.74 -1.95 -4.22
CA LEU A 147 -14.95 -2.98 -4.90
C LEU A 147 -14.11 -2.39 -6.04
N SER A 148 -14.68 -1.45 -6.79
CA SER A 148 -13.99 -0.74 -7.87
C SER A 148 -12.84 0.12 -7.34
N GLU A 149 -13.03 0.80 -6.20
CA GLU A 149 -11.96 1.50 -5.50
C GLU A 149 -10.83 0.56 -5.07
N GLY A 150 -11.18 -0.60 -4.51
CA GLY A 150 -10.22 -1.62 -4.08
C GLY A 150 -9.40 -2.19 -5.24
N ASP A 151 -10.06 -2.47 -6.37
CA ASP A 151 -9.42 -2.96 -7.60
C ASP A 151 -8.48 -1.93 -8.25
N ALA A 152 -8.70 -0.64 -7.98
CA ALA A 152 -7.83 0.44 -8.44
C ALA A 152 -6.60 0.66 -7.54
N MET A 153 -6.51 0.01 -6.38
CA MET A 153 -5.38 0.19 -5.48
C MET A 153 -4.12 -0.48 -6.03
N PRO A 154 -2.95 0.20 -6.01
CA PRO A 154 -1.71 -0.37 -6.51
C PRO A 154 -1.03 -1.32 -5.50
N VAL A 155 -1.79 -1.83 -4.54
CA VAL A 155 -1.35 -2.79 -3.51
C VAL A 155 -2.37 -3.91 -3.38
N ARG A 156 -1.89 -5.11 -3.08
CA ARG A 156 -2.77 -6.25 -2.80
C ARG A 156 -3.37 -6.10 -1.41
N ILE A 157 -4.69 -6.17 -1.33
CA ILE A 157 -5.47 -6.11 -0.09
C ILE A 157 -6.40 -7.31 -0.07
N ASP A 158 -6.31 -8.14 0.97
CA ASP A 158 -7.06 -9.39 1.04
C ASP A 158 -8.58 -9.16 1.18
N GLU A 159 -8.98 -8.06 1.82
CA GLU A 159 -10.38 -7.65 1.94
C GLU A 159 -11.06 -7.39 0.57
N VAL A 160 -10.30 -7.14 -0.51
CA VAL A 160 -10.87 -7.06 -1.88
C VAL A 160 -11.48 -8.39 -2.29
N ALA A 161 -10.85 -9.52 -1.94
CA ALA A 161 -11.40 -10.84 -2.24
C ALA A 161 -12.68 -11.11 -1.42
N VAL A 162 -12.71 -10.65 -0.17
CA VAL A 162 -13.88 -10.74 0.71
C VAL A 162 -15.04 -9.93 0.15
N LEU A 163 -14.80 -8.66 -0.18
CA LEU A 163 -15.83 -7.78 -0.75
C LEU A 163 -16.34 -8.29 -2.10
N ARG A 164 -15.45 -8.79 -2.97
CA ARG A 164 -15.85 -9.39 -4.25
C ARG A 164 -16.77 -10.58 -4.06
N HIS A 165 -16.48 -11.43 -3.07
CA HIS A 165 -17.32 -12.57 -2.75
C HIS A 165 -18.71 -12.14 -2.24
N GLU A 166 -18.75 -11.13 -1.37
CA GLU A 166 -20.00 -10.57 -0.84
C GLU A 166 -20.86 -9.95 -1.96
N VAL A 167 -20.27 -9.14 -2.82
CA VAL A 167 -20.95 -8.56 -4.00
C VAL A 167 -21.50 -9.66 -4.91
N ALA A 168 -20.75 -10.74 -5.13
CA ALA A 168 -21.20 -11.86 -5.95
C ALA A 168 -22.39 -12.60 -5.31
N LEU A 169 -22.36 -12.82 -3.99
CA LEU A 169 -23.47 -13.43 -3.25
C LEU A 169 -24.74 -12.59 -3.30
N ARG A 170 -24.64 -11.27 -3.11
CA ARG A 170 -25.79 -10.36 -3.17
C ARG A 170 -26.39 -10.27 -4.56
N ASN A 171 -25.54 -10.14 -5.59
CA ASN A 171 -25.98 -10.20 -6.99
C ASN A 171 -26.71 -11.52 -7.30
N TRP A 172 -26.19 -12.65 -6.80
CA TRP A 172 -26.87 -13.92 -6.95
C TRP A 172 -28.24 -13.93 -6.24
N ALA A 173 -28.32 -13.40 -5.01
CA ALA A 173 -29.55 -13.35 -4.24
C ALA A 173 -30.63 -12.50 -4.91
N VAL A 174 -30.28 -11.32 -5.44
CA VAL A 174 -31.18 -10.47 -6.22
C VAL A 174 -31.75 -11.22 -7.42
N ARG A 175 -30.88 -11.82 -8.25
CA ARG A 175 -31.32 -12.60 -9.42
C ARG A 175 -32.17 -13.81 -9.05
N CYS A 176 -31.88 -14.44 -7.90
CA CYS A 176 -32.67 -15.56 -7.41
C CYS A 176 -34.06 -15.09 -6.98
N GLY A 177 -34.15 -13.95 -6.29
CA GLY A 177 -35.41 -13.28 -5.95
C GLY A 177 -36.24 -12.96 -7.19
N GLU A 178 -35.65 -12.31 -8.20
CA GLU A 178 -36.33 -12.01 -9.47
C GLU A 178 -36.92 -13.25 -10.17
N VAL A 179 -36.24 -14.39 -10.08
CA VAL A 179 -36.68 -15.66 -10.66
C VAL A 179 -37.80 -16.31 -9.84
N LEU A 180 -37.78 -16.17 -8.52
CA LEU A 180 -38.76 -16.77 -7.61
C LEU A 180 -40.02 -15.90 -7.45
N ASP A 181 -39.87 -14.58 -7.51
CA ASP A 181 -40.94 -13.59 -7.45
C ASP A 181 -41.57 -13.33 -8.82
N ALA A 182 -41.10 -14.03 -9.86
CA ALA A 182 -41.78 -14.08 -11.13
C ALA A 182 -43.22 -14.56 -10.88
N GLY A 183 -44.19 -13.68 -11.16
CA GLY A 183 -45.60 -13.85 -10.76
C GLY A 183 -46.20 -15.20 -11.16
N PRO A 184 -47.41 -15.54 -10.66
CA PRO A 184 -47.97 -16.90 -10.69
C PRO A 184 -48.02 -17.58 -12.07
N ASP A 185 -48.04 -16.79 -13.14
CA ASP A 185 -48.09 -17.25 -14.54
C ASP A 185 -46.70 -17.51 -15.16
N LYS A 186 -45.61 -17.09 -14.51
CA LYS A 186 -44.22 -17.26 -14.96
C LYS A 186 -43.49 -18.22 -14.05
N LYS A 187 -43.86 -19.50 -14.11
CA LYS A 187 -43.15 -20.57 -13.38
C LYS A 187 -41.70 -20.66 -13.89
N PRO A 188 -40.69 -20.57 -13.01
CA PRO A 188 -39.30 -20.67 -13.43
C PRO A 188 -38.98 -22.07 -13.94
N GLU A 189 -38.19 -22.15 -15.01
CA GLU A 189 -37.75 -23.43 -15.55
C GLU A 189 -36.82 -24.15 -14.56
N LEU A 190 -36.95 -25.48 -14.45
CA LEU A 190 -36.09 -26.32 -13.61
C LEU A 190 -34.60 -26.19 -13.99
N SER A 191 -34.31 -26.00 -15.28
CA SER A 191 -32.98 -25.72 -15.82
C SER A 191 -32.37 -24.46 -15.20
N ARG A 192 -33.17 -23.39 -15.08
CA ARG A 192 -32.77 -22.10 -14.51
C ARG A 192 -32.52 -22.21 -13.01
N LEU A 193 -33.39 -22.88 -12.27
CA LEU A 193 -33.21 -23.13 -10.83
C LEU A 193 -31.95 -23.99 -10.57
N SER A 194 -31.74 -25.01 -11.39
CA SER A 194 -30.55 -25.86 -11.30
C SER A 194 -29.26 -25.07 -11.58
N ALA A 195 -29.29 -24.11 -12.51
CA ALA A 195 -28.16 -23.23 -12.78
C ALA A 195 -27.85 -22.31 -11.59
N LEU A 196 -28.88 -21.71 -10.96
CA LEU A 196 -28.72 -20.87 -9.77
C LEU A 196 -28.13 -21.65 -8.59
N LEU A 197 -28.57 -22.90 -8.37
CA LEU A 197 -28.01 -23.76 -7.34
C LEU A 197 -26.54 -24.14 -7.59
N LYS A 198 -26.18 -24.45 -8.85
CA LYS A 198 -24.80 -24.69 -9.24
C LYS A 198 -23.93 -23.46 -9.00
N GLU A 199 -24.42 -22.27 -9.36
CA GLU A 199 -23.72 -21.02 -9.11
C GLU A 199 -23.49 -20.77 -7.61
N LEU A 200 -24.52 -20.93 -6.78
CA LEU A 200 -24.39 -20.81 -5.32
C LEU A 200 -23.36 -21.78 -4.75
N SER A 201 -23.36 -23.03 -5.24
CA SER A 201 -22.39 -24.04 -4.80
C SER A 201 -20.95 -23.62 -5.14
N ALA A 202 -20.75 -23.05 -6.33
CA ALA A 202 -19.46 -22.56 -6.77
C ALA A 202 -19.01 -21.32 -5.96
N LEU A 203 -19.94 -20.41 -5.64
CA LEU A 203 -19.66 -19.27 -4.78
C LEU A 203 -19.21 -19.74 -3.39
N ARG A 204 -19.96 -20.65 -2.75
CA ARG A 204 -19.60 -21.22 -1.43
C ARG A 204 -18.24 -21.91 -1.42
N GLN A 205 -17.89 -22.64 -2.48
CA GLN A 205 -16.56 -23.27 -2.60
C GLN A 205 -15.42 -22.26 -2.73
N ARG A 206 -15.71 -21.06 -3.26
CA ARG A 206 -14.75 -19.96 -3.46
C ARG A 206 -14.78 -18.94 -2.33
N ALA A 207 -15.49 -19.22 -1.24
CA ALA A 207 -15.52 -18.32 -0.10
C ALA A 207 -14.08 -18.04 0.36
N PRO A 208 -13.65 -16.76 0.40
CA PRO A 208 -12.34 -16.43 0.90
C PRO A 208 -12.27 -16.89 2.35
N LYS A 209 -11.12 -17.44 2.75
CA LYS A 209 -10.88 -17.75 4.16
C LYS A 209 -10.99 -16.43 4.92
N GLY A 210 -12.09 -16.23 5.64
CA GLY A 210 -12.27 -15.03 6.43
C GLY A 210 -11.04 -14.84 7.33
N SER A 211 -10.49 -13.65 7.33
CA SER A 211 -9.55 -13.18 8.36
C SER A 211 -10.32 -13.04 9.68
N GLY A 212 -10.73 -14.18 10.22
CA GLY A 212 -11.44 -14.33 11.48
C GLY A 212 -10.69 -15.30 12.37
N SER A 213 -9.67 -14.78 13.05
CA SER A 213 -9.12 -15.19 14.36
C SER A 213 -7.62 -14.96 14.39
N GLY A 214 -7.22 -13.93 15.13
CA GLY A 214 -5.84 -13.51 15.40
C GLY A 214 -5.86 -12.15 16.06
#